data_AF-A0A3E2N5N6-F1
#
_entry.id   AF-A0A3E2N5N6-F1
#
_cell.length_a   1.000
_cell.length_b   1.000
_cell.length_c   1.000
_cell.angle_alpha   90.00
_cell.angle_beta   90.00
_cell.angle_gamma   90.00
#
_symmetry.space_group_name_H-M   'P 1'
#
loop_
_entity.id
_entity.type
_entity.pdbx_description
1 polymer ?
#
loop_
_entity_poly.entity_id
_entity_poly.type
_entity_poly.pdbx_seq_one_letter_code
_entity_poly.pdbx_strand_id
1 'polypeptide(L)'
;MNEMGKSRRKRKDRWGNRMTLIGITFVVFSLAVIVTIEGASLKEKELEYQFRLQNLQAQVDKEQNRAKELEEYRVYVQTKQYIEEVAKQKLGLVKPDEILLKPSQKK
;
A
#
# COMPACT_ATOMS: atom_id res chain seq x y z
N MET A 1 -11.83 49.33 -66.24
CA MET A 1 -10.54 48.78 -65.78
C MET A 1 -10.76 48.01 -64.47
N ASN A 2 -10.56 46.69 -64.52
CA ASN A 2 -10.27 45.71 -63.45
C ASN A 2 -11.13 45.63 -62.17
N GLU A 3 -12.27 44.94 -62.25
CA GLU A 3 -12.99 44.33 -61.10
C GLU A 3 -12.51 42.89 -60.75
N MET A 4 -11.42 42.38 -61.33
CA MET A 4 -10.95 41.00 -61.11
C MET A 4 -10.14 40.78 -59.81
N GLY A 5 -9.84 41.84 -59.05
CA GLY A 5 -8.98 41.76 -57.84
C GLY A 5 -9.71 41.44 -56.53
N LYS A 6 -11.04 41.63 -56.45
CA LYS A 6 -11.79 41.50 -55.18
C LYS A 6 -12.11 40.05 -54.80
N SER A 7 -12.28 39.13 -55.77
CA SER A 7 -12.66 37.74 -55.49
C SER A 7 -11.50 36.89 -54.96
N ARG A 8 -10.26 37.14 -55.43
CA ARG A 8 -9.04 36.45 -54.96
C ARG A 8 -8.73 36.79 -53.49
N ARG A 9 -8.92 38.04 -53.05
CA ARG A 9 -8.74 38.44 -51.63
C ARG A 9 -9.73 37.73 -50.69
N LYS A 10 -11.03 37.68 -51.03
CA LYS A 10 -12.05 36.95 -50.23
C LYS A 10 -11.78 35.45 -50.11
N ARG A 11 -11.10 34.82 -51.09
CA ARG A 11 -10.71 33.39 -50.99
C ARG A 11 -9.56 33.17 -50.00
N LYS A 12 -8.59 34.08 -49.94
CA LYS A 12 -7.43 34.01 -49.02
C LYS A 12 -7.86 34.14 -47.56
N ASP A 13 -8.77 35.06 -47.25
CA ASP A 13 -9.27 35.25 -45.87
C ASP A 13 -10.09 34.05 -45.35
N ARG A 14 -10.86 33.40 -46.23
CA ARG A 14 -11.59 32.17 -45.86
C ARG A 14 -10.66 31.00 -45.54
N TRP A 15 -9.50 30.93 -46.17
CA TRP A 15 -8.48 29.91 -45.87
C TRP A 15 -7.71 30.27 -44.60
N GLY A 16 -7.44 31.55 -44.34
CA GLY A 16 -6.87 32.02 -43.07
C GLY A 16 -7.73 31.64 -41.86
N ASN A 17 -9.03 31.96 -41.89
CA ASN A 17 -9.94 31.63 -40.80
C ASN A 17 -10.10 30.11 -40.59
N ARG A 18 -10.06 29.32 -41.67
CA ARG A 18 -10.08 27.84 -41.57
C ARG A 18 -8.81 27.30 -40.94
N MET A 19 -7.64 27.84 -41.28
CA MET A 19 -6.37 27.44 -40.68
C MET A 19 -6.30 27.80 -39.20
N THR A 20 -6.80 28.98 -38.81
CA THR A 20 -6.89 29.37 -37.39
C THR A 20 -7.84 28.47 -36.62
N LEU A 21 -9.02 28.16 -37.18
CA LEU A 21 -9.97 27.25 -36.58
C LEU A 21 -9.32 25.87 -36.36
N ILE A 22 -8.73 25.28 -37.40
CA ILE A 22 -8.04 23.98 -37.32
C ILE A 22 -6.94 23.99 -36.25
N GLY A 23 -6.15 25.06 -36.17
CA GLY A 23 -5.12 25.20 -35.14
C GLY A 23 -5.70 25.18 -33.73
N ILE A 24 -6.78 25.93 -33.47
CA ILE A 24 -7.45 25.95 -32.17
C ILE A 24 -8.04 24.57 -31.85
N THR A 25 -8.75 23.94 -32.79
CA THR A 25 -9.35 22.62 -32.55
C THR A 25 -8.29 21.56 -32.28
N PHE A 26 -7.14 21.64 -32.96
CA PHE A 26 -6.02 20.74 -32.73
C PHE A 26 -5.47 20.89 -31.31
N VAL A 27 -5.22 22.12 -30.85
CA VAL A 27 -4.72 22.36 -29.48
C VAL A 27 -5.70 21.84 -28.43
N VAL A 28 -6.99 22.12 -28.59
CA VAL A 28 -8.03 21.63 -27.67
C VAL A 28 -8.08 20.09 -27.67
N PHE A 29 -8.00 19.47 -28.84
CA PHE A 29 -7.96 18.01 -28.96
C PHE A 29 -6.72 17.41 -28.32
N SER A 30 -5.54 18.00 -28.54
CA SER A 30 -4.29 17.55 -27.90
C SER A 30 -4.36 17.64 -26.38
N LEU A 31 -4.91 18.73 -25.83
CA LEU A 31 -5.12 18.85 -24.39
C LEU A 31 -6.10 17.80 -23.85
N ALA A 32 -7.21 17.56 -24.56
CA ALA A 32 -8.17 16.53 -24.17
C ALA A 32 -7.53 15.13 -24.12
N VAL A 33 -6.72 14.78 -25.12
CA VAL A 33 -5.99 13.50 -25.16
C VAL A 33 -5.05 13.36 -23.97
N ILE A 34 -4.24 14.38 -23.68
CA ILE A 34 -3.29 14.34 -22.54
C ILE A 34 -4.04 14.11 -21.22
N VAL A 35 -5.11 14.88 -20.97
CA VAL A 35 -5.91 14.74 -19.75
C VAL A 35 -6.54 13.35 -19.64
N THR A 36 -6.99 12.75 -20.74
CA THR A 36 -7.54 11.38 -20.70
C THR A 36 -6.48 10.31 -20.38
N ILE A 37 -5.27 10.45 -20.91
CA ILE A 37 -4.16 9.54 -20.63
C ILE A 37 -3.71 9.68 -19.17
N GLU A 38 -3.51 10.92 -18.70
CA GLU A 38 -3.15 11.17 -17.32
C GLU A 38 -4.23 10.70 -16.35
N GLY A 39 -5.51 10.97 -16.66
CA GLY A 39 -6.65 10.48 -15.89
C GLY A 39 -6.73 8.96 -15.81
N ALA A 40 -6.44 8.25 -16.91
CA ALA A 40 -6.37 6.79 -16.91
C ALA A 40 -5.19 6.28 -16.06
N SER A 41 -4.01 6.90 -16.19
CA SER A 41 -2.81 6.54 -15.42
C SER A 41 -2.97 6.79 -13.92
N LEU A 42 -3.72 7.84 -13.54
CA LEU A 42 -4.03 8.16 -12.15
C LEU A 42 -4.91 7.10 -11.51
N LYS A 43 -5.88 6.57 -12.25
CA LYS A 43 -6.77 5.51 -11.77
C LYS A 43 -6.04 4.19 -11.53
N GLU A 44 -5.06 3.85 -12.37
CA GLU A 44 -4.21 2.68 -12.17
C GLU A 44 -3.34 2.83 -10.91
N LYS A 45 -2.71 3.99 -10.72
CA LYS A 45 -1.95 4.30 -9.51
C LYS A 45 -2.83 4.27 -8.27
N GLU A 46 -4.05 4.78 -8.34
CA GLU A 46 -5.00 4.74 -7.22
C GLU A 46 -5.29 3.31 -6.75
N LEU A 47 -5.56 2.39 -7.69
CA LEU A 47 -5.77 0.98 -7.38
C LEU A 47 -4.53 0.33 -6.77
N GLU A 48 -3.35 0.63 -7.29
CA GLU A 48 -2.08 0.14 -6.75
C GLU A 48 -1.87 0.64 -5.31
N TYR A 49 -2.11 1.93 -5.06
CA TYR A 49 -2.00 2.51 -3.72
C TYR A 49 -3.02 1.91 -2.76
N GLN A 50 -4.26 1.66 -3.18
CA GLN A 50 -5.26 0.99 -2.35
C GLN A 50 -4.80 -0.41 -1.96
N PHE A 51 -4.27 -1.20 -2.89
CA PHE A 51 -3.77 -2.54 -2.59
C PHE A 51 -2.57 -2.50 -1.63
N ARG A 52 -1.63 -1.57 -1.86
CA ARG A 52 -0.49 -1.35 -0.96
C ARG A 52 -0.97 -0.97 0.44
N LEU A 53 -1.93 -0.05 0.56
CA LEU A 53 -2.51 0.37 1.83
C LEU A 53 -3.17 -0.80 2.57
N GLN A 54 -3.97 -1.61 1.88
CA GLN A 54 -4.59 -2.79 2.49
C GLN A 54 -3.55 -3.78 3.01
N ASN A 55 -2.50 -4.06 2.23
CA ASN A 55 -1.42 -4.95 2.65
C ASN A 55 -0.61 -4.39 3.82
N LEU A 56 -0.33 -3.09 3.83
CA LEU A 56 0.37 -2.44 4.95
C LEU A 56 -0.50 -2.48 6.22
N GLN A 57 -1.79 -2.20 6.09
CA GLN A 57 -2.72 -2.25 7.22
C GLN A 57 -2.79 -3.66 7.81
N ALA A 58 -2.90 -4.70 6.96
CA ALA A 58 -2.88 -6.08 7.41
C ALA A 58 -1.58 -6.45 8.15
N GLN A 59 -0.43 -5.92 7.72
CA GLN A 59 0.85 -6.12 8.41
C GLN A 59 0.86 -5.41 9.77
N VAL A 60 0.38 -4.17 9.84
CA VAL A 60 0.28 -3.41 11.09
C VAL A 60 -0.62 -4.14 12.09
N ASP A 61 -1.80 -4.59 11.66
CA ASP A 61 -2.74 -5.28 12.54
C ASP A 61 -2.15 -6.61 13.05
N LYS A 62 -1.44 -7.34 12.20
CA LYS A 62 -0.73 -8.56 12.58
C LYS A 62 0.35 -8.29 13.62
N GLU A 63 1.19 -7.28 13.42
CA GLU A 63 2.25 -6.92 14.37
C GLU A 63 1.69 -6.38 15.69
N GLN A 64 0.57 -5.64 15.64
CA GLN A 64 -0.12 -5.19 16.84
C GLN A 64 -0.68 -6.36 17.65
N ASN A 65 -1.28 -7.35 16.99
CA ASN A 65 -1.77 -8.55 17.67
C ASN A 65 -0.61 -9.37 18.27
N ARG A 66 0.48 -9.54 17.52
CA ARG A 66 1.69 -10.18 18.02
C ARG A 66 2.27 -9.45 19.24
N ALA A 67 2.27 -8.12 19.23
CA ALA A 67 2.74 -7.33 20.37
C ALA A 67 1.89 -7.57 21.63
N LYS A 68 0.56 -7.67 21.48
CA LYS A 68 -0.35 -8.01 22.58
C LYS A 68 -0.08 -9.42 23.12
N GLU A 69 0.05 -10.40 22.25
CA GLU A 69 0.37 -11.79 22.64
C GLU A 69 1.69 -11.88 23.41
N LEU A 70 2.71 -11.12 22.97
CA LEU A 70 4.00 -11.04 23.67
C LEU A 70 3.87 -10.38 25.05
N GLU A 71 3.01 -9.38 25.18
CA GLU A 71 2.73 -8.75 26.48
C GLU A 71 2.04 -9.70 27.44
N GLU A 72 1.03 -10.46 26.98
CA GLU A 72 0.37 -11.51 27.76
C GLU A 72 1.35 -12.61 28.16
N TYR A 73 2.18 -13.06 27.23
CA TYR A 73 3.22 -14.05 27.50
C TYR A 73 4.23 -13.55 28.53
N ARG A 74 4.63 -12.27 28.45
CA ARG A 74 5.53 -11.63 29.43
C ARG A 74 4.94 -11.69 30.84
N VAL A 75 3.64 -11.45 31.00
CA VAL A 75 2.95 -11.56 32.29
C VAL A 75 2.91 -13.02 32.76
N TYR A 76 2.58 -13.95 31.86
CA TYR A 76 2.50 -15.39 32.17
C TYR A 76 3.82 -15.96 32.69
N VAL A 77 4.95 -15.66 32.04
CA VAL A 77 6.26 -16.19 32.48
C VAL A 77 6.73 -15.62 33.81
N GLN A 78 6.18 -14.48 34.24
CA GLN A 78 6.46 -13.91 35.55
C GLN A 78 5.59 -14.52 36.67
N THR A 79 4.62 -15.37 36.33
CA THR A 79 3.79 -16.03 37.33
C THR A 79 4.62 -17.00 38.17
N LYS A 80 4.26 -17.10 39.46
CA LYS A 80 4.95 -18.00 40.40
C LYS A 80 4.90 -19.46 39.95
N GLN A 81 3.79 -19.89 39.34
CA GLN A 81 3.62 -21.26 38.84
C GLN A 81 4.61 -21.57 37.72
N TYR A 82 4.73 -20.70 36.71
CA TYR A 82 5.70 -20.88 35.64
C TYR A 82 7.14 -20.91 36.17
N ILE A 83 7.47 -20.02 37.12
CA ILE A 83 8.78 -19.99 37.77
C ILE A 83 9.06 -21.30 38.51
N GLU A 84 8.09 -21.81 39.28
CA GLU A 84 8.21 -23.08 40.00
C GLU A 84 8.37 -24.27 39.05
N GLU A 85 7.59 -24.34 37.97
CA GLU A 85 7.70 -25.40 36.95
C GLU A 85 9.07 -25.38 36.25
N VAL A 86 9.53 -24.21 35.83
CA VAL A 86 10.84 -24.05 35.19
C VAL A 86 11.98 -24.36 36.17
N ALA A 87 11.86 -23.97 37.43
CA ALA A 87 12.83 -24.30 38.47
C ALA A 87 12.88 -25.81 38.75
N LYS A 88 11.72 -26.49 38.82
CA LYS A 88 11.63 -27.95 38.95
C LYS A 88 12.25 -28.67 37.76
N GLN A 89 11.91 -28.26 36.53
CA GLN A 89 12.37 -28.92 35.31
C GLN A 89 13.84 -28.65 34.99
N LYS A 90 14.29 -27.39 35.07
CA LYS A 90 15.66 -27.00 34.65
C LYS A 90 16.69 -27.12 35.75
N LEU A 91 16.32 -26.76 36.98
CA LEU A 91 17.25 -26.73 38.12
C LEU A 91 17.08 -27.95 39.04
N GLY A 92 16.04 -28.77 38.84
CA GLY A 92 15.76 -29.92 39.70
C GLY A 92 15.36 -29.51 41.13
N LEU A 93 14.93 -28.27 41.31
CA LEU A 93 14.51 -27.76 42.61
C LEU A 93 13.15 -28.36 42.98
N VAL A 94 12.94 -28.67 44.25
CA VAL A 94 11.65 -29.15 44.78
C VAL A 94 11.28 -28.31 45.99
N LYS A 95 9.98 -28.23 46.29
CA LYS A 95 9.54 -27.56 47.52
C LYS A 95 9.99 -28.38 48.74
N PRO A 96 10.15 -27.76 49.93
CA PRO A 96 10.63 -28.46 51.13
C PRO A 96 9.82 -29.70 51.51
N ASP A 97 8.55 -29.76 51.11
CA ASP A 97 7.58 -30.83 51.31
C ASP A 97 7.50 -31.86 50.16
N GLU A 98 8.26 -31.67 49.07
CA GLU A 98 8.29 -32.55 47.90
C GLU A 98 9.66 -33.27 47.75
N ILE A 99 9.67 -34.52 47.27
CA ILE A 99 10.90 -35.33 47.09
C ILE A 99 11.20 -35.54 45.59
N LEU A 100 12.42 -35.24 45.14
CA LEU A 100 12.87 -35.45 43.77
C LEU A 100 13.27 -36.93 43.52
N LEU A 101 12.47 -37.68 42.76
CA LEU A 101 12.78 -39.06 42.38
C LEU A 101 13.48 -39.10 41.00
N LYS A 102 14.79 -39.42 40.98
CA LYS A 102 15.50 -39.70 39.72
C LYS A 102 15.34 -41.18 39.36
N PRO A 103 14.95 -41.54 38.13
CA PRO A 103 14.86 -42.95 37.73
C PRO A 103 16.24 -43.59 37.76
N SER A 104 16.40 -44.66 38.55
CA SER A 104 17.60 -45.49 38.52
C SER A 104 17.65 -46.21 37.18
N GLN A 105 18.72 -46.03 36.39
CA GLN A 105 18.92 -46.86 35.21
C GLN A 105 19.03 -48.32 35.66
N LYS A 106 18.05 -49.15 35.27
CA LYS A 106 18.17 -50.61 35.39
C LYS A 106 19.36 -51.00 34.50
N LYS A 107 20.43 -51.46 35.14
CA LYS A 107 21.53 -52.17 34.47
C LYS A 107 21.00 -53.45 33.83
#